data_AF-A0A7X2XEJ5-F1
#
_entry.id   AF-A0A7X2XEJ5-F1
#
_cell.length_a   1.000
_cell.length_b   1.000
_cell.length_c   1.000
_cell.angle_alpha   90.00
_cell.angle_beta   90.00
_cell.angle_gamma   90.00
#
_symmetry.space_group_name_H-M   'P 1'
#
loop_
_entity.id
_entity.type
_entity.pdbx_description
1 polymer ?
#
loop_
_entity_poly.entity_id
_entity_poly.type
_entity_poly.pdbx_seq_one_letter_code
_entity_poly.pdbx_strand_id
1 'polypeptide(L)'
;MMELLEKTRKINKLLQRGEKVEYNAIARLLRDVIGANIYIVGRKGGVKGSALQDDFECDIMREQVLDVKNFPQKYLDFIMDAKETVSNIEHKNQECSFVKGTKCFFDQKKTTIVPIYGNGERIGTLIVAKYDKPFDDEDLLLAEYAATVIGVEILHERAAKVEEEVRKKAMVQIAFSTLSYSELEAIVNILGELKGMEGLLVASKIADRVGITRSVIVNALRKFESAGLIETKSLGMKGTYIRIKNEFLLEELRKNNS
;
A
#
# COMPACT_ATOMS: atom_id res chain seq x y z
N MET A 1 -29.40 -1.51 -20.85
CA MET A 1 -28.01 -1.81 -21.27
C MET A 1 -27.25 -0.50 -21.22
N MET A 2 -26.10 -0.41 -20.53
CA MET A 2 -25.31 0.83 -20.53
C MET A 2 -24.51 0.92 -21.84
N GLU A 3 -24.56 2.07 -22.50
CA GLU A 3 -23.72 2.36 -23.66
C GLU A 3 -22.24 2.44 -23.26
N LEU A 4 -21.35 2.12 -24.21
CA LEU A 4 -19.89 2.15 -24.01
C LEU A 4 -19.40 3.51 -23.47
N LEU A 5 -19.97 4.62 -23.95
CA LEU A 5 -19.61 5.96 -23.48
C LEU A 5 -19.92 6.18 -21.99
N GLU A 6 -21.04 5.65 -21.49
CA GLU A 6 -21.38 5.75 -20.07
C GLU A 6 -20.46 4.88 -19.21
N LYS A 7 -20.09 3.70 -19.72
CA LYS A 7 -19.11 2.82 -19.10
C LYS A 7 -17.74 3.50 -18.96
N THR A 8 -17.24 4.15 -20.01
CA THR A 8 -15.97 4.89 -19.95
C THR A 8 -16.04 6.12 -19.05
N ARG A 9 -17.15 6.85 -19.02
CA ARG A 9 -17.39 7.96 -18.07
C ARG A 9 -17.35 7.50 -16.63
N LYS A 10 -17.90 6.31 -16.32
CA LYS A 10 -17.81 5.73 -14.98
C LYS A 10 -16.37 5.45 -14.57
N ILE A 11 -15.57 4.83 -15.44
CA ILE A 11 -14.14 4.58 -15.17
C ILE A 11 -13.37 5.89 -14.99
N ASN A 12 -13.61 6.91 -15.82
CA ASN A 12 -13.01 8.23 -15.70
C ASN A 12 -13.23 8.89 -14.32
N LYS A 13 -14.41 8.70 -13.73
CA LYS A 13 -14.72 9.25 -12.40
C LYS A 13 -13.81 8.71 -11.29
N LEU A 14 -13.11 7.59 -11.51
CA LEU A 14 -12.08 7.12 -10.57
C LEU A 14 -10.91 8.10 -10.48
N LEU A 15 -10.45 8.64 -11.61
CA LEU A 15 -9.35 9.61 -11.67
C LEU A 15 -9.73 11.00 -11.16
N GLN A 16 -11.04 11.32 -11.14
CA GLN A 16 -11.53 12.64 -10.75
C GLN A 16 -11.71 12.78 -9.23
N ARG A 17 -11.58 11.69 -8.47
CA ARG A 17 -11.68 11.73 -7.01
C ARG A 17 -10.31 12.12 -6.46
N GLY A 18 -10.23 13.24 -5.75
CA GLY A 18 -9.00 13.71 -5.10
C GLY A 18 -8.62 12.94 -3.82
N GLU A 19 -9.39 11.93 -3.44
CA GLU A 19 -9.14 11.07 -2.29
C GLU A 19 -8.51 9.74 -2.71
N LYS A 20 -7.73 9.14 -1.81
CA LYS A 20 -7.10 7.83 -2.02
C LYS A 20 -8.16 6.79 -2.37
N VAL A 21 -8.16 6.31 -3.62
CA VAL A 21 -9.14 5.34 -4.08
C VAL A 21 -8.71 3.93 -3.65
N GLU A 22 -9.59 3.22 -2.94
CA GLU A 22 -9.34 1.83 -2.59
C GLU A 22 -9.45 0.91 -3.81
N TYR A 23 -8.47 0.04 -4.03
CA TYR A 23 -8.46 -0.92 -5.14
C TYR A 23 -9.72 -1.82 -5.17
N ASN A 24 -10.32 -2.13 -4.02
CA ASN A 24 -11.58 -2.88 -3.98
C ASN A 24 -12.77 -2.08 -4.54
N ALA A 25 -12.78 -0.75 -4.36
CA ALA A 25 -13.81 0.10 -4.96
C ALA A 25 -13.64 0.17 -6.48
N ILE A 26 -12.39 0.24 -6.97
CA ILE A 26 -12.08 0.14 -8.40
C ILE A 26 -12.57 -1.20 -8.96
N ALA A 27 -12.21 -2.31 -8.30
CA ALA A 27 -12.60 -3.65 -8.74
C ALA A 27 -14.12 -3.80 -8.84
N ARG A 28 -14.88 -3.30 -7.85
CA ARG A 28 -16.36 -3.32 -7.89
C ARG A 28 -16.92 -2.53 -9.05
N LEU A 29 -16.39 -1.34 -9.31
CA LEU A 29 -16.82 -0.53 -10.45
C LEU A 29 -16.57 -1.27 -11.78
N LEU A 30 -15.37 -1.85 -11.94
CA LEU A 30 -15.02 -2.59 -13.15
C LEU A 30 -15.87 -3.84 -13.34
N ARG A 31 -16.20 -4.54 -12.24
CA ARG A 31 -17.11 -5.68 -12.27
C ARG A 31 -18.46 -5.29 -12.85
N ASP A 32 -19.02 -4.18 -12.39
CA ASP A 32 -20.34 -3.71 -12.83
C ASP A 32 -20.32 -3.14 -14.26
N VAL A 33 -19.19 -2.54 -14.67
CA VAL A 33 -19.03 -1.91 -15.99
C VAL A 33 -18.76 -2.95 -17.09
N ILE A 34 -17.89 -3.93 -16.81
CA ILE A 34 -17.49 -4.98 -17.76
C ILE A 34 -18.42 -6.20 -17.66
N GLY A 35 -19.06 -6.41 -16.51
CA GLY A 35 -19.87 -7.60 -16.22
C GLY A 35 -19.00 -8.85 -16.09
N ALA A 36 -17.96 -8.78 -15.26
CA ALA A 36 -16.97 -9.85 -15.12
C ALA A 36 -16.33 -9.85 -13.72
N ASN A 37 -15.74 -10.98 -13.33
CA ASN A 37 -14.89 -11.05 -12.15
C ASN A 37 -13.59 -10.27 -12.38
N ILE A 38 -13.20 -9.46 -11.39
CA ILE A 38 -12.06 -8.56 -11.46
C ILE A 38 -11.03 -8.91 -10.39
N TYR A 39 -9.76 -8.96 -10.78
CA TYR A 39 -8.62 -9.08 -9.87
C TYR A 39 -7.52 -8.10 -10.28
N ILE A 40 -7.11 -7.26 -9.35
CA ILE A 40 -5.99 -6.32 -9.51
C ILE A 40 -4.81 -6.91 -8.75
N VAL A 41 -3.78 -7.32 -9.47
CA VAL A 41 -2.65 -8.10 -8.95
C VAL A 41 -1.37 -7.27 -9.06
N GLY A 42 -0.61 -7.16 -7.96
CA GLY A 42 0.71 -6.53 -7.99
C GLY A 42 1.77 -7.45 -8.62
N ARG A 43 2.93 -6.87 -8.98
CA ARG A 43 4.08 -7.63 -9.56
C ARG A 43 4.53 -8.86 -8.77
N LYS A 44 4.32 -8.86 -7.45
CA LYS A 44 4.72 -9.94 -6.54
C LYS A 44 3.56 -10.92 -6.22
N GLY A 45 2.48 -10.88 -6.99
CA GLY A 45 1.30 -11.74 -6.82
C GLY A 45 0.26 -11.25 -5.83
N GLY A 46 0.61 -10.29 -4.97
CA GLY A 46 -0.31 -9.76 -3.96
C GLY A 46 -1.57 -9.16 -4.58
N VAL A 47 -2.73 -9.64 -4.13
CA VAL A 47 -4.05 -9.17 -4.56
C VAL A 47 -4.31 -7.81 -3.93
N LYS A 48 -4.35 -6.77 -4.76
CA LYS A 48 -4.59 -5.38 -4.32
C LYS A 48 -6.08 -5.10 -4.18
N GLY A 49 -6.88 -5.60 -5.12
CA GLY A 49 -8.32 -5.51 -5.07
C GLY A 49 -8.97 -6.59 -5.89
N SER A 50 -10.18 -6.97 -5.51
CA SER A 50 -10.97 -7.97 -6.23
C SER A 50 -12.46 -7.71 -6.08
N ALA A 51 -13.23 -8.06 -7.11
CA ALA A 51 -14.68 -8.04 -7.05
C ALA A 51 -15.23 -9.17 -7.91
N LEU A 52 -16.15 -9.94 -7.33
CA LEU A 52 -16.74 -11.12 -7.93
C LEU A 52 -18.21 -10.84 -8.27
N GLN A 53 -18.70 -11.43 -9.35
CA GLN A 53 -20.13 -11.50 -9.66
C GLN A 53 -20.83 -12.33 -8.59
N ASP A 54 -22.09 -12.01 -8.32
CA ASP A 54 -22.81 -12.51 -7.15
C ASP A 54 -23.10 -14.02 -7.23
N ASP A 55 -23.11 -14.58 -8.45
CA ASP A 55 -23.27 -16.00 -8.77
C ASP A 55 -21.94 -16.78 -8.83
N PHE A 56 -20.80 -16.13 -8.52
CA PHE A 56 -19.51 -16.79 -8.57
C PHE A 56 -19.21 -17.60 -7.30
N GLU A 57 -19.17 -18.93 -7.47
CA GLU A 57 -18.81 -19.89 -6.42
C GLU A 57 -17.61 -20.75 -6.84
N CYS A 58 -16.45 -20.49 -6.23
CA CYS A 58 -15.25 -21.31 -6.39
C CYS A 58 -14.44 -21.29 -5.10
N ASP A 59 -14.56 -22.34 -4.30
CA ASP A 59 -13.88 -22.43 -3.01
C ASP A 59 -12.36 -22.38 -3.16
N ILE A 60 -11.82 -23.03 -4.20
CA ILE A 60 -10.39 -22.99 -4.51
C ILE A 60 -9.90 -21.54 -4.71
N MET A 61 -10.66 -20.71 -5.44
CA MET A 61 -10.28 -19.31 -5.66
C MET A 61 -10.37 -18.50 -4.37
N ARG A 62 -11.41 -18.74 -3.55
CA ARG A 62 -11.59 -18.07 -2.26
C ARG A 62 -10.45 -18.42 -1.31
N GLU A 63 -10.27 -19.70 -1.02
CA GLU A 63 -9.32 -20.20 -0.02
C GLU A 63 -7.86 -20.02 -0.44
N GLN A 64 -7.51 -20.33 -1.70
CA GLN A 64 -6.09 -20.35 -2.10
C GLN A 64 -5.57 -19.00 -2.58
N VAL A 65 -6.45 -18.06 -2.93
CA VAL A 65 -6.04 -16.77 -3.52
C VAL A 65 -6.59 -15.58 -2.75
N LEU A 66 -7.90 -15.52 -2.51
CA LEU A 66 -8.52 -14.34 -1.92
C LEU A 66 -8.26 -14.23 -0.41
N ASP A 67 -8.35 -15.34 0.32
CA ASP A 67 -8.07 -15.39 1.76
C ASP A 67 -6.58 -15.20 2.06
N VAL A 68 -5.73 -15.83 1.24
CA VAL A 68 -4.26 -15.66 1.29
C VAL A 68 -3.82 -14.29 0.76
N LYS A 69 -4.67 -13.60 -0.01
CA LYS A 69 -4.40 -12.34 -0.71
C LYS A 69 -3.18 -12.38 -1.62
N ASN A 70 -2.89 -13.54 -2.21
CA ASN A 70 -1.73 -13.72 -3.08
C ASN A 70 -1.99 -14.82 -4.11
N PHE A 71 -1.56 -14.60 -5.34
CA PHE A 71 -1.62 -15.64 -6.37
C PHE A 71 -0.48 -16.66 -6.22
N PRO A 72 -0.73 -17.96 -6.44
CA PRO A 72 0.31 -18.98 -6.47
C PRO A 72 1.40 -18.66 -7.49
N GLN A 73 2.67 -18.91 -7.12
CA GLN A 73 3.84 -18.50 -7.92
C GLN A 73 3.74 -18.93 -9.39
N LYS A 74 3.35 -20.19 -9.65
CA LYS A 74 3.21 -20.71 -11.01
C LYS A 74 2.21 -19.91 -11.86
N TYR A 75 1.11 -19.47 -11.25
CA TYR A 75 0.11 -18.65 -11.94
C TYR A 75 0.60 -17.22 -12.11
N LEU A 76 1.32 -16.68 -11.11
CA LEU A 76 1.98 -15.38 -11.21
C LEU A 76 2.96 -15.34 -12.39
N ASP A 77 3.82 -16.35 -12.53
CA ASP A 77 4.80 -16.43 -13.63
C ASP A 77 4.09 -16.39 -15.00
N PHE A 78 2.98 -17.13 -15.13
CA PHE A 78 2.15 -17.15 -16.32
C PHE A 78 1.55 -15.77 -16.66
N ILE A 79 0.93 -15.08 -15.70
CA ILE A 79 0.31 -13.77 -15.99
C ILE A 79 1.33 -12.64 -16.19
N MET A 80 2.55 -12.81 -15.68
CA MET A 80 3.62 -11.83 -15.82
C MET A 80 4.38 -11.97 -17.15
N ASP A 81 4.33 -13.14 -17.80
CA ASP A 81 4.91 -13.37 -19.12
C ASP A 81 4.16 -12.61 -20.24
N ALA A 82 2.84 -12.42 -20.07
CA ALA A 82 2.01 -11.67 -21.01
C ALA A 82 2.45 -10.19 -21.10
N LYS A 83 3.06 -9.78 -22.21
CA LYS A 83 3.49 -8.37 -22.45
C LYS A 83 2.39 -7.49 -23.04
N GLU A 84 1.43 -8.11 -23.71
CA GLU A 84 0.25 -7.48 -24.30
C GLU A 84 -1.01 -8.15 -23.74
N THR A 85 -2.17 -7.58 -24.02
CA THR A 85 -3.44 -8.17 -23.62
C THR A 85 -3.61 -9.55 -24.24
N VAL A 86 -3.84 -10.56 -23.41
CA VAL A 86 -4.16 -11.92 -23.86
C VAL A 86 -5.60 -12.20 -23.47
N SER A 87 -6.50 -12.20 -24.46
CA SER A 87 -7.93 -12.31 -24.25
C SER A 87 -8.45 -13.74 -24.39
N ASN A 88 -9.61 -14.00 -23.78
CA ASN A 88 -10.40 -15.22 -23.99
C ASN A 88 -9.64 -16.53 -23.75
N ILE A 89 -8.70 -16.53 -22.82
CA ILE A 89 -7.93 -17.73 -22.44
C ILE A 89 -8.89 -18.76 -21.84
N GLU A 90 -8.90 -19.93 -22.46
CA GLU A 90 -9.73 -21.06 -22.06
C GLU A 90 -8.97 -22.01 -21.13
N HIS A 91 -9.73 -22.81 -20.36
CA HIS A 91 -9.15 -23.90 -19.59
C HIS A 91 -8.81 -25.07 -20.52
N LYS A 92 -7.52 -25.44 -20.60
CA LYS A 92 -7.11 -26.69 -21.25
C LYS A 92 -7.66 -27.87 -20.44
N ASN A 93 -8.40 -28.76 -21.11
CA ASN A 93 -8.95 -30.00 -20.53
C ASN A 93 -9.82 -29.82 -19.27
N GLN A 94 -10.42 -28.64 -19.06
CA GLN A 94 -11.18 -28.30 -17.85
C GLN A 94 -10.39 -28.46 -16.54
N GLU A 95 -9.05 -28.41 -16.56
CA GLU A 95 -8.25 -28.51 -15.35
C GLU A 95 -8.24 -27.18 -14.58
N CYS A 96 -8.32 -27.23 -13.25
CA CYS A 96 -8.24 -26.03 -12.41
C CYS A 96 -6.88 -25.33 -12.57
N SER A 97 -6.90 -24.00 -12.64
CA SER A 97 -5.69 -23.19 -12.82
C SER A 97 -4.73 -23.22 -11.62
N PHE A 98 -5.23 -23.63 -10.45
CA PHE A 98 -4.48 -23.59 -9.19
C PHE A 98 -4.16 -24.99 -8.64
N VAL A 99 -5.07 -25.96 -8.82
CA VAL A 99 -4.94 -27.32 -8.28
C VAL A 99 -4.89 -28.34 -9.41
N LYS A 100 -3.73 -28.96 -9.60
CA LYS A 100 -3.51 -30.00 -10.61
C LYS A 100 -4.44 -31.21 -10.37
N GLY A 101 -4.99 -31.78 -11.42
CA GLY A 101 -5.89 -32.94 -11.37
C GLY A 101 -7.31 -32.66 -10.87
N THR A 102 -7.63 -31.40 -10.53
CA THR A 102 -8.99 -31.01 -10.13
C THR A 102 -9.74 -30.44 -11.32
N LYS A 103 -10.98 -30.89 -11.57
CA LYS A 103 -11.83 -30.31 -12.62
C LYS A 103 -12.36 -28.94 -12.21
N CYS A 104 -12.32 -28.00 -13.14
CA CYS A 104 -12.96 -26.70 -13.01
C CYS A 104 -14.48 -26.88 -13.23
N PHE A 105 -15.30 -26.38 -12.31
CA PHE A 105 -16.76 -26.40 -12.44
C PHE A 105 -17.27 -25.50 -13.57
N PHE A 106 -16.47 -24.51 -13.97
CA PHE A 106 -16.80 -23.61 -15.05
C PHE A 106 -16.10 -24.04 -16.35
N ASP A 107 -16.85 -24.69 -17.23
CA ASP A 107 -16.38 -25.23 -18.51
C ASP A 107 -16.16 -24.14 -19.57
N GLN A 108 -16.97 -23.09 -19.56
CA GLN A 108 -16.91 -21.98 -20.52
C GLN A 108 -16.14 -20.76 -20.01
N LYS A 109 -15.41 -20.91 -18.90
CA LYS A 109 -14.63 -19.82 -18.32
C LYS A 109 -13.63 -19.25 -19.33
N LYS A 110 -13.76 -17.94 -19.58
CA LYS A 110 -12.84 -17.12 -20.36
C LYS A 110 -12.08 -16.20 -19.42
N THR A 111 -10.76 -16.21 -19.51
CA THR A 111 -9.90 -15.31 -18.75
C THR A 111 -9.19 -14.36 -19.69
N THR A 112 -9.21 -13.07 -19.39
CA THR A 112 -8.43 -12.05 -20.08
C THR A 112 -7.39 -11.49 -19.12
N ILE A 113 -6.14 -11.46 -19.57
CA ILE A 113 -5.00 -10.91 -18.85
C ILE A 113 -4.64 -9.58 -19.51
N VAL A 114 -4.74 -8.50 -18.75
CA VAL A 114 -4.37 -7.15 -19.20
C VAL A 114 -3.19 -6.65 -18.37
N PRO A 115 -2.00 -6.50 -18.99
CA PRO A 115 -0.83 -5.92 -18.34
C PRO A 115 -1.09 -4.49 -17.86
N ILE A 116 -0.68 -4.18 -16.62
CA ILE A 116 -0.72 -2.82 -16.08
C ILE A 116 0.69 -2.23 -16.15
N TYR A 117 0.84 -1.20 -16.98
CA TYR A 117 2.09 -0.45 -17.12
C TYR A 117 1.99 0.94 -16.47
N GLY A 118 3.11 1.42 -15.95
CA GLY A 118 3.26 2.78 -15.44
C GLY A 118 4.70 3.25 -15.64
N ASN A 119 4.87 4.42 -16.25
CA ASN A 119 6.19 5.00 -16.59
C ASN A 119 7.12 4.01 -17.34
N GLY A 120 6.57 3.26 -18.30
CA GLY A 120 7.31 2.25 -19.08
C GLY A 120 7.60 0.93 -18.35
N GLU A 121 7.25 0.80 -17.06
CA GLU A 121 7.47 -0.42 -16.29
C GLU A 121 6.17 -1.21 -16.07
N ARG A 122 6.28 -2.55 -16.08
CA ARG A 122 5.20 -3.44 -15.66
C ARG A 122 5.02 -3.32 -14.15
N ILE A 123 3.87 -2.83 -13.69
CA ILE A 123 3.58 -2.56 -12.28
C ILE A 123 2.51 -3.47 -11.68
N GLY A 124 1.78 -4.23 -12.51
CA GLY A 124 0.80 -5.21 -12.06
C GLY A 124 0.06 -5.85 -13.22
N THR A 125 -1.01 -6.56 -12.92
CA THR A 125 -1.86 -7.24 -13.90
C THR A 125 -3.31 -7.06 -13.50
N LEU A 126 -4.16 -6.70 -14.46
CA LEU A 126 -5.60 -6.78 -14.33
C LEU A 126 -6.04 -8.11 -14.94
N ILE A 127 -6.69 -8.95 -14.14
CA ILE A 127 -7.29 -10.20 -14.60
C ILE A 127 -8.79 -10.01 -14.61
N VAL A 128 -9.40 -10.35 -15.74
CA VAL A 128 -10.85 -10.25 -15.95
C VAL A 128 -11.36 -11.63 -16.36
N ALA A 129 -12.40 -12.14 -15.72
CA ALA A 129 -12.94 -13.47 -16.02
C ALA A 129 -14.46 -13.47 -16.18
N LYS A 130 -14.94 -14.07 -17.27
CA LYS A 130 -16.36 -14.35 -17.57
C LYS A 130 -16.55 -15.85 -17.66
N TYR A 131 -17.79 -16.31 -17.44
CA TYR A 131 -18.12 -17.74 -17.36
C TYR A 131 -19.20 -18.16 -18.36
N ASP A 132 -19.82 -17.19 -19.01
CA ASP A 132 -20.99 -17.32 -19.88
C ASP A 132 -20.68 -16.95 -21.34
N LYS A 133 -19.78 -16.00 -21.57
CA LYS A 133 -19.49 -15.47 -22.91
C LYS A 133 -18.04 -15.00 -23.08
N PRO A 134 -17.54 -14.96 -24.32
CA PRO A 134 -16.25 -14.34 -24.63
C PRO A 134 -16.28 -12.83 -24.40
N PHE A 135 -15.09 -12.27 -24.20
CA PHE A 135 -14.81 -10.85 -24.23
C PHE A 135 -14.79 -10.36 -25.68
N ASP A 136 -15.59 -9.34 -25.95
CA ASP A 136 -15.60 -8.61 -27.23
C ASP A 136 -14.69 -7.37 -27.18
N ASP A 137 -14.60 -6.66 -28.30
CA ASP A 137 -13.74 -5.47 -28.42
C ASP A 137 -14.14 -4.34 -27.44
N GLU A 138 -15.44 -4.21 -27.12
CA GLU A 138 -15.89 -3.22 -26.13
C GLU A 138 -15.40 -3.57 -24.73
N ASP A 139 -15.48 -4.85 -24.35
CA ASP A 139 -14.97 -5.32 -23.08
C ASP A 139 -13.44 -5.16 -22.99
N LEU A 140 -12.72 -5.48 -24.06
CA LEU A 140 -11.26 -5.36 -24.11
C LEU A 140 -10.82 -3.89 -24.03
N LEU A 141 -11.51 -2.99 -24.75
CA LEU A 141 -11.28 -1.55 -24.65
C LEU A 141 -11.46 -1.06 -23.21
N LEU A 142 -12.54 -1.47 -22.54
CA LEU A 142 -12.78 -1.09 -21.15
C LEU A 142 -11.71 -1.66 -20.20
N ALA A 143 -11.26 -2.90 -20.43
CA ALA A 143 -10.25 -3.54 -19.60
C ALA A 143 -8.88 -2.89 -19.74
N GLU A 144 -8.44 -2.58 -20.97
CA GLU A 144 -7.18 -1.85 -21.23
C GLU A 144 -7.22 -0.41 -20.74
N TYR A 145 -8.36 0.26 -20.95
CA TYR A 145 -8.57 1.60 -20.42
C TYR A 145 -8.52 1.59 -18.88
N ALA A 146 -9.18 0.62 -18.24
CA ALA A 146 -9.11 0.44 -16.79
C ALA A 146 -7.70 0.14 -16.29
N ALA A 147 -6.96 -0.74 -16.97
CA ALA A 147 -5.57 -1.04 -16.64
C ALA A 147 -4.70 0.23 -16.68
N THR A 148 -4.92 1.09 -17.67
CA THR A 148 -4.23 2.39 -17.75
C THR A 148 -4.57 3.29 -16.56
N VAL A 149 -5.85 3.45 -16.18
CA VAL A 149 -6.19 4.32 -15.03
C VAL A 149 -5.70 3.74 -13.71
N ILE A 150 -5.73 2.41 -13.55
CA ILE A 150 -5.13 1.73 -12.37
C ILE A 150 -3.63 2.00 -12.32
N GLY A 151 -2.95 1.97 -13.48
CA GLY A 151 -1.52 2.25 -13.55
C GLY A 151 -1.17 3.65 -13.07
N VAL A 152 -1.96 4.65 -13.48
CA VAL A 152 -1.83 6.04 -13.02
C VAL A 152 -2.05 6.13 -11.50
N GLU A 153 -3.08 5.48 -10.97
CA GLU A 153 -3.38 5.50 -9.53
C GLU A 153 -2.26 4.85 -8.69
N ILE A 154 -1.69 3.73 -9.15
CA ILE A 154 -0.56 3.08 -8.49
C ILE A 154 0.67 4.01 -8.47
N LEU A 155 0.95 4.73 -9.55
CA LEU A 155 2.06 5.68 -9.61
C LEU A 155 1.83 6.86 -8.67
N HIS A 156 0.60 7.40 -8.64
CA HIS A 156 0.21 8.46 -7.73
C HIS A 156 0.37 8.04 -6.26
N GLU A 157 -0.09 6.84 -5.88
CA GLU A 157 0.07 6.31 -4.52
C GLU A 157 1.57 6.15 -4.14
N ARG A 158 2.40 5.70 -5.08
CA ARG A 158 3.86 5.59 -4.85
C ARG A 158 4.50 6.96 -4.67
N ALA A 159 4.16 7.94 -5.50
CA ALA A 159 4.67 9.30 -5.40
C ALA A 159 4.31 9.92 -4.05
N ALA A 160 3.04 9.82 -3.64
CA ALA A 160 2.57 10.32 -2.35
C ALA A 160 3.31 9.65 -1.16
N LYS A 161 3.60 8.34 -1.23
CA LYS A 161 4.40 7.66 -0.19
C LYS A 161 5.83 8.18 -0.12
N VAL A 162 6.47 8.38 -1.26
CA VAL A 162 7.84 8.94 -1.31
C VAL A 162 7.84 10.37 -0.77
N GLU A 163 6.88 11.19 -1.14
CA GLU A 163 6.74 12.56 -0.64
C GLU A 163 6.52 12.59 0.89
N GLU A 164 5.65 11.73 1.40
CA GLU A 164 5.41 11.55 2.85
C GLU A 164 6.71 11.15 3.59
N GLU A 165 7.47 10.18 3.07
CA GLU A 165 8.76 9.76 3.65
C GLU A 165 9.79 10.90 3.64
N VAL A 166 9.92 11.61 2.51
CA VAL A 166 10.83 12.76 2.38
C VAL A 166 10.44 13.85 3.37
N ARG A 167 9.15 14.17 3.47
CA ARG A 167 8.62 15.15 4.42
C ARG A 167 8.93 14.73 5.86
N LYS A 168 8.67 13.47 6.23
CA LYS A 168 8.97 12.96 7.58
C LYS A 168 10.47 13.06 7.89
N LYS A 169 11.36 12.72 6.96
CA LYS A 169 12.81 12.89 7.13
C LYS A 169 13.21 14.36 7.26
N ALA A 170 12.65 15.24 6.44
CA ALA A 170 12.91 16.68 6.50
C ALA A 170 12.49 17.29 7.85
N MET A 171 11.33 16.89 8.40
CA MET A 171 10.89 17.31 9.73
C MET A 171 11.89 16.94 10.83
N VAL A 172 12.47 15.73 10.74
CA VAL A 172 13.53 15.30 11.68
C VAL A 172 14.74 16.22 11.55
N GLN A 173 15.26 16.41 10.33
CA GLN A 173 16.44 17.26 10.08
C GLN A 173 16.26 18.70 10.57
N ILE A 174 15.09 19.30 10.31
CA ILE A 174 14.76 20.65 10.77
C ILE A 174 14.72 20.71 12.29
N ALA A 175 14.13 19.71 12.97
CA ALA A 175 14.09 19.71 14.42
C ALA A 175 15.49 19.66 15.03
N PHE A 176 16.38 18.81 14.50
CA PHE A 176 17.77 18.74 14.94
C PHE A 176 18.52 20.06 14.73
N SER A 177 18.34 20.73 13.58
CA SER A 177 19.03 22.01 13.30
C SER A 177 18.54 23.18 14.17
N THR A 178 17.37 23.06 14.80
CA THR A 178 16.85 24.08 15.75
C THR A 178 17.35 23.92 17.19
N LEU A 179 18.06 22.82 17.49
CA LEU A 179 18.65 22.60 18.81
C LEU A 179 19.97 23.34 18.96
N SER A 180 20.19 23.93 20.13
CA SER A 180 21.54 24.29 20.58
C SER A 180 22.36 23.04 20.90
N TYR A 181 23.69 23.18 20.99
CA TYR A 181 24.59 22.07 21.28
C TYR A 181 24.19 21.28 22.55
N SER A 182 23.90 21.97 23.66
CA SER A 182 23.49 21.31 24.91
C SER A 182 22.09 20.66 24.81
N GLU A 183 21.18 21.23 24.01
CA GLU A 183 19.86 20.62 23.77
C GLU A 183 19.98 19.36 22.89
N LEU A 184 20.89 19.38 21.91
CA LEU A 184 21.20 18.23 21.07
C LEU A 184 21.75 17.08 21.92
N GLU A 185 22.77 17.37 22.72
CA GLU A 185 23.38 16.38 23.64
C GLU A 185 22.33 15.80 24.60
N ALA A 186 21.45 16.65 25.13
CA ALA A 186 20.35 16.21 25.97
C ALA A 186 19.40 15.26 25.21
N ILE A 187 18.92 15.63 24.02
CA ILE A 187 17.98 14.81 23.23
C ILE A 187 18.58 13.47 22.83
N VAL A 188 19.83 13.46 22.40
CA VAL A 188 20.56 12.25 22.01
C VAL A 188 20.64 11.26 23.18
N ASN A 189 20.96 11.76 24.38
CA ASN A 189 21.00 10.93 25.59
C ASN A 189 19.60 10.47 26.03
N ILE A 190 18.60 11.36 26.01
CA ILE A 190 17.24 11.06 26.48
C ILE A 190 16.58 10.02 25.58
N LEU A 191 16.56 10.27 24.28
CA LEU A 191 15.89 9.38 23.34
C LEU A 191 16.70 8.11 23.07
N GLY A 192 18.03 8.14 23.25
CA GLY A 192 18.89 6.96 23.21
C GLY A 192 18.61 5.94 24.32
N GLU A 193 18.03 6.37 25.45
CA GLU A 193 17.62 5.45 26.53
C GLU A 193 16.32 4.69 26.24
N LEU A 194 15.53 5.13 25.26
CA LEU A 194 14.29 4.47 24.91
C LEU A 194 14.58 3.11 24.27
N LYS A 195 14.02 2.06 24.87
CA LYS A 195 14.06 0.69 24.33
C LYS A 195 12.93 0.48 23.31
N GLY A 196 12.86 1.32 22.28
CA GLY A 196 11.85 1.25 21.22
C GLY A 196 11.24 2.60 20.86
N MET A 197 9.99 2.59 20.40
CA MET A 197 9.25 3.80 20.01
C MET A 197 8.63 4.54 21.20
N GLU A 198 8.64 3.98 22.40
CA GLU A 198 8.04 4.61 23.58
C GLU A 198 8.70 4.16 24.87
N GLY A 199 8.55 4.95 25.92
CA GLY A 199 9.09 4.63 27.24
C GLY A 199 8.89 5.72 28.28
N LEU A 200 9.21 5.37 29.52
CA LEU A 200 9.17 6.28 30.67
C LEU A 200 10.57 6.79 30.97
N LEU A 201 10.74 8.10 31.03
CA LEU A 201 12.03 8.73 31.33
C LEU A 201 11.93 9.65 32.54
N VAL A 202 12.98 9.65 33.37
CA VAL A 202 13.07 10.51 34.55
C VAL A 202 14.14 11.56 34.28
N ALA A 203 13.71 12.76 33.86
CA ALA A 203 14.58 13.85 33.43
C ALA A 203 15.66 14.22 34.47
N SER A 204 15.38 14.08 35.78
CA SER A 204 16.37 14.35 36.83
C SER A 204 17.55 13.39 36.79
N LYS A 205 17.31 12.09 36.55
CA LYS A 205 18.39 11.09 36.47
C LYS A 205 19.33 11.34 35.29
N ILE A 206 18.77 11.83 34.17
CA ILE A 206 19.53 12.12 32.96
C ILE A 206 20.33 13.42 33.13
N ALA A 207 19.71 14.45 33.70
CA ALA A 207 20.37 15.72 34.04
C ALA A 207 21.62 15.51 34.89
N ASP A 208 21.49 14.72 35.97
CA ASP A 208 22.59 14.47 36.91
C ASP A 208 23.72 13.63 36.28
N ARG A 209 23.40 12.72 35.34
CA ARG A 209 24.40 11.88 34.67
C ARG A 209 25.18 12.61 33.58
N VAL A 210 24.49 13.42 32.77
CA VAL A 210 25.09 14.12 31.61
C VAL A 210 25.64 15.49 32.02
N GLY A 211 25.35 15.97 33.23
CA GLY A 211 25.82 17.26 33.72
C GLY A 211 25.09 18.46 33.08
N ILE A 212 23.84 18.25 32.64
CA ILE A 212 23.02 19.27 31.95
C ILE A 212 21.88 19.71 32.86
N THR A 213 21.50 20.99 32.79
CA THR A 213 20.37 21.52 33.57
C THR A 213 19.02 20.94 33.09
N ARG A 214 18.07 20.75 34.01
CA ARG A 214 16.73 20.23 33.68
C ARG A 214 15.97 21.13 32.69
N SER A 215 16.24 22.44 32.67
CA SER A 215 15.61 23.38 31.73
C SER A 215 16.00 23.09 30.28
N VAL A 216 17.26 22.72 30.02
CA VAL A 216 17.73 22.33 28.68
C VAL A 216 17.01 21.08 28.19
N ILE A 217 16.82 20.08 29.06
CA ILE A 217 16.08 18.86 28.75
C ILE A 217 14.62 19.17 28.36
N VAL A 218 13.93 19.96 29.19
CA VAL A 218 12.53 20.32 28.95
C VAL A 218 12.38 21.13 27.66
N ASN A 219 13.28 22.07 27.38
CA ASN A 219 13.25 22.86 26.16
C ASN A 219 13.47 22.00 24.91
N ALA A 220 14.43 21.08 24.94
CA ALA A 220 14.71 20.21 23.81
C ALA A 220 13.53 19.27 23.51
N LEU A 221 12.92 18.68 24.56
CA LEU A 221 11.70 17.87 24.43
C LEU A 221 10.53 18.69 23.86
N ARG A 222 10.35 19.94 24.32
CA ARG A 222 9.30 20.83 23.83
C ARG A 222 9.48 21.17 22.34
N LYS A 223 10.70 21.38 21.87
CA LYS A 223 10.99 21.61 20.44
C LYS A 223 10.61 20.40 19.59
N PHE A 224 10.91 19.19 20.05
CA PHE A 224 10.60 17.95 19.32
C PHE A 224 9.10 17.61 19.35
N GLU A 225 8.42 17.91 20.45
CA GLU A 225 6.96 17.80 20.54
C GLU A 225 6.27 18.82 19.63
N SER A 226 6.77 20.06 19.58
CA SER A 226 6.27 21.12 18.69
C SER A 226 6.49 20.78 17.21
N ALA A 227 7.60 20.11 16.88
CA ALA A 227 7.87 19.57 15.55
C ALA A 227 7.04 18.31 15.22
N GLY A 228 6.21 17.81 16.15
CA GLY A 228 5.37 16.64 15.96
C GLY A 228 6.14 15.31 15.89
N LEU A 229 7.42 15.30 16.29
CA LEU A 229 8.28 14.11 16.24
C LEU A 229 8.06 13.18 17.44
N ILE A 230 7.68 13.75 18.57
CA ILE A 230 7.37 13.02 19.80
C ILE A 230 6.06 13.52 20.41
N GLU A 231 5.56 12.76 21.37
CA GLU A 231 4.49 13.16 22.28
C GLU A 231 4.93 12.88 23.70
N THR A 232 4.71 13.85 24.58
CA THR A 232 5.09 13.73 25.98
C THR A 232 3.86 13.74 26.88
N LYS A 233 3.89 12.93 27.94
CA LYS A 233 2.87 12.92 28.98
C LYS A 233 3.53 12.91 30.35
N SER A 234 3.37 13.99 31.10
CA SER A 234 3.89 14.08 32.47
C SER A 234 3.15 13.12 33.40
N LEU A 235 3.89 12.34 34.17
CA LEU A 235 3.37 11.45 35.22
C LEU A 235 3.83 11.93 36.61
N GLY A 236 4.14 13.22 36.73
CA GLY A 236 4.62 13.84 37.97
C GLY A 236 5.94 13.23 38.43
N MET A 237 6.00 12.81 39.69
CA MET A 237 7.23 12.27 40.29
C MET A 237 7.70 10.94 39.67
N LYS A 238 6.84 10.25 38.92
CA LYS A 238 7.20 8.99 38.22
C LYS A 238 8.00 9.24 36.94
N GLY A 239 8.06 10.48 36.46
CA GLY A 239 8.76 10.87 35.23
C GLY A 239 7.81 11.32 34.12
N THR A 240 8.33 11.32 32.90
CA THR A 240 7.61 11.72 31.68
C THR A 240 7.57 10.53 30.73
N TYR A 241 6.38 10.16 30.32
CA TYR A 241 6.19 9.20 29.24
C TYR A 241 6.45 9.89 27.91
N ILE A 242 7.21 9.24 27.03
CA ILE A 242 7.51 9.73 25.69
C ILE A 242 7.14 8.66 24.67
N ARG A 243 6.46 9.09 23.60
CA ARG A 243 6.19 8.27 22.41
C ARG A 243 6.72 8.97 21.17
N ILE A 244 7.53 8.26 20.39
CA ILE A 244 8.04 8.70 19.09
C ILE A 244 6.92 8.55 18.05
N LYS A 245 6.64 9.64 17.33
CA LYS A 245 5.65 9.68 16.24
C LYS A 245 6.28 9.49 14.86
N ASN A 246 7.55 9.84 14.72
CA ASN A 246 8.27 9.76 13.45
C ASN A 246 9.34 8.66 13.51
N GLU A 247 9.17 7.62 12.70
CA GLU A 247 10.05 6.44 12.70
C GLU A 247 11.50 6.72 12.29
N PHE A 248 11.74 7.77 11.51
CA PHE A 248 13.09 8.16 11.08
C PHE A 248 13.91 8.83 12.19
N LEU A 249 13.28 9.21 13.30
CA LEU A 249 13.95 9.84 14.43
C LEU A 249 15.03 8.94 15.05
N LEU A 250 14.73 7.65 15.22
CA LEU A 250 15.67 6.69 15.81
C LEU A 250 16.90 6.46 14.94
N GLU A 251 16.73 6.47 13.61
CA GLU A 251 17.85 6.36 12.67
C GLU A 251 18.77 7.59 12.79
N GLU A 252 18.18 8.77 12.85
CA GLU A 252 18.93 10.03 12.94
C GLU A 252 19.66 10.18 14.28
N LEU A 253 19.05 9.73 15.39
CA LEU A 253 19.69 9.69 16.70
C LEU A 253 20.94 8.80 16.73
N ARG A 254 20.97 7.71 15.94
CA ARG A 254 22.14 6.83 15.86
C ARG A 254 23.30 7.49 15.11
N LYS A 255 23.01 8.26 14.07
CA LYS A 255 24.03 9.03 13.32
C LYS A 255 24.70 10.08 14.19
N ASN A 256 23.93 10.75 15.05
CA ASN A 256 24.43 11.79 15.96
C ASN A 256 25.05 11.24 17.27
N ASN A 257 24.96 9.92 17.51
CA ASN A 257 25.64 9.24 18.61
C ASN A 257 27.03 8.68 18.22
N SER A 258 27.37 8.72 16.93
CA SER A 258 28.64 8.23 16.37
C SER A 258 29.59 9.39 16.13
#